data_AF-A0A166TTS6-F1
#
_entry.id   AF-A0A166TTS6-F1
#
_cell.length_a   1.000
_cell.length_b   1.000
_cell.length_c   1.000
_cell.angle_alpha   90.00
_cell.angle_beta   90.00
_cell.angle_gamma   90.00
#
_symmetry.space_group_name_H-M   'P 1'
#
loop_
_entity.id
_entity.type
_entity.pdbx_description
1 polymer ?
#
loop_
_entity_poly.entity_id
_entity_poly.type
_entity_poly.pdbx_seq_one_letter_code
_entity_poly.pdbx_strand_id
1 'polypeptide(L)'
;MGRTAKYTTPKEKRQAISANSPRYAHTNKGRDTRNTTQWASYHRRTSRKGPSDTSTHPLSQDLLNYTLEPLPSSNLFVSTLHDDGTVDESELDHWDLPPPYTRSQTLSSSAYTINLVDVVHGQNLRHHRREGRVRMEVYRSRQSLKGACQAILAMEKGEIDRYTSVLKDIEENVESDMLYVGGMMAKVFLLWYEPPYRTKIDFGLGMCDHG
;
A
#
# COMPACT_ATOMS: atom_id res chain seq x y z
N MET A 1 2.92 38.90 -50.62
CA MET A 1 1.93 37.84 -50.34
C MET A 1 1.58 37.87 -48.85
N GLY A 2 0.35 38.22 -48.49
CA GLY A 2 -0.06 38.38 -47.09
C GLY A 2 -0.39 37.04 -46.43
N ARG A 3 -0.04 36.88 -45.14
CA ARG A 3 -0.45 35.72 -44.32
C ARG A 3 -1.97 35.82 -44.07
N THR A 4 -2.74 34.90 -44.64
CA THR A 4 -4.17 34.78 -44.32
C THR A 4 -4.34 34.24 -42.90
N ALA A 5 -5.35 34.74 -42.19
CA ALA A 5 -5.65 34.28 -40.85
C ALA A 5 -6.15 32.82 -40.89
N LYS A 6 -5.55 31.95 -40.08
CA LYS A 6 -5.89 30.51 -40.01
C LYS A 6 -7.34 30.25 -39.57
N TYR A 7 -7.95 31.18 -38.85
CA TYR A 7 -9.33 31.11 -38.38
C TYR A 7 -9.98 32.45 -38.67
N THR A 8 -11.19 32.43 -39.23
CA THR A 8 -11.92 33.65 -39.59
C THR A 8 -12.78 34.16 -38.43
N THR A 9 -13.19 33.25 -37.54
CA THR A 9 -14.01 33.59 -36.36
C THR A 9 -13.42 33.09 -35.04
N PRO A 10 -13.71 33.76 -33.90
CA PRO A 10 -13.32 33.27 -32.57
C PRO A 10 -13.91 31.90 -32.22
N LYS A 11 -15.11 31.57 -32.74
CA LYS A 11 -15.78 30.29 -32.51
C LYS A 11 -15.03 29.15 -33.18
N GLU A 12 -14.63 29.33 -34.45
CA GLU A 12 -13.76 28.38 -35.17
C GLU A 12 -12.46 28.12 -34.43
N LYS A 13 -11.83 29.18 -33.92
CA LYS A 13 -10.60 29.05 -33.13
C LYS A 13 -10.81 28.19 -31.89
N ARG A 14 -11.89 28.40 -31.13
CA ARG A 14 -12.20 27.60 -29.92
C ARG A 14 -12.48 26.14 -30.28
N GLN A 15 -13.25 25.89 -31.34
CA GLN A 15 -13.57 24.53 -31.79
C GLN A 15 -12.32 23.79 -32.29
N ALA A 16 -11.43 24.48 -33.00
CA ALA A 16 -10.15 23.91 -33.42
C ALA A 16 -9.22 23.62 -32.23
N ILE A 17 -9.21 24.47 -31.20
CA ILE A 17 -8.46 24.22 -29.96
C ILE A 17 -9.04 23.01 -29.21
N SER A 18 -10.36 22.92 -29.05
CA SER A 18 -10.99 21.80 -28.34
C SER A 18 -10.77 20.47 -29.08
N ALA A 19 -10.83 20.47 -30.41
CA ALA A 19 -10.57 19.29 -31.22
C ALA A 19 -9.09 18.82 -31.15
N ASN A 20 -8.14 19.75 -31.05
CA ASN A 20 -6.71 19.43 -31.01
C ASN A 20 -6.17 19.22 -29.59
N SER A 21 -6.86 19.71 -28.55
CA SER A 21 -6.51 19.56 -27.14
C SER A 21 -6.18 18.11 -26.72
N PRO A 22 -7.02 17.09 -26.99
CA PRO A 22 -6.71 15.72 -26.57
C PRO A 22 -5.45 15.19 -27.26
N ARG A 23 -5.28 15.46 -28.55
CA ARG A 23 -4.08 15.04 -29.30
C ARG A 23 -2.82 15.67 -28.73
N TYR A 24 -2.86 16.97 -28.42
CA TYR A 24 -1.74 17.67 -27.81
C TYR A 24 -1.43 17.13 -26.40
N ALA A 25 -2.45 16.83 -25.59
CA ALA A 25 -2.30 16.32 -24.23
C ALA A 25 -1.54 14.98 -24.15
N HIS A 26 -1.61 14.16 -25.21
CA HIS A 26 -0.88 12.89 -25.30
C HIS A 26 0.57 13.02 -25.82
N THR A 27 0.98 14.21 -26.27
CA THR A 27 2.38 14.44 -26.68
C THR A 27 3.27 14.70 -25.48
N ASN A 28 4.58 14.42 -25.60
CA ASN A 28 5.57 14.74 -24.57
C ASN A 28 5.53 16.23 -24.19
N LYS A 29 5.46 17.12 -25.19
CA LYS A 29 5.33 18.57 -24.97
C LYS A 29 4.08 18.94 -24.16
N GLY A 30 2.95 18.30 -24.44
CA GLY A 30 1.71 18.51 -23.68
C GLY A 30 1.84 18.06 -22.22
N ARG A 31 2.49 16.91 -21.99
CA ARG A 31 2.78 16.40 -20.64
C ARG A 31 3.71 17.34 -19.87
N ASP A 32 4.78 17.81 -20.49
CA ASP A 32 5.73 18.73 -19.85
C ASP A 32 5.05 20.04 -19.47
N THR A 33 4.25 20.61 -20.38
CA THR A 33 3.48 21.84 -20.12
C THR A 33 2.50 21.66 -18.96
N ARG A 34 1.86 20.48 -18.85
CA ARG A 34 0.97 20.17 -17.73
C ARG A 34 1.75 20.04 -16.42
N ASN A 35 2.87 19.33 -16.44
CA ASN A 35 3.73 19.15 -15.27
C ASN A 35 4.27 20.50 -14.76
N THR A 36 4.75 21.37 -15.64
CA THR A 36 5.24 22.71 -15.26
C THR A 36 4.13 23.55 -14.67
N THR A 37 2.93 23.52 -15.24
CA THR A 37 1.76 24.26 -14.73
C THR A 37 1.31 23.73 -13.37
N GLN A 38 1.30 22.41 -13.19
CA GLN A 38 0.99 21.77 -11.90
C GLN A 38 2.04 22.11 -10.85
N TRP A 39 3.33 22.05 -11.21
CA TRP A 39 4.44 22.41 -10.33
C TRP A 39 4.39 23.87 -9.90
N ALA A 40 4.16 24.80 -10.85
CA ALA A 40 3.97 26.21 -10.55
C ALA A 40 2.74 26.45 -9.65
N SER A 41 1.65 25.72 -9.87
CA SER A 41 0.45 25.79 -9.03
C SER A 41 0.71 25.25 -7.62
N TYR A 42 1.45 24.15 -7.51
CA TYR A 42 1.88 23.58 -6.23
C TYR A 42 2.75 24.59 -5.47
N HIS A 43 3.79 25.11 -6.12
CA HIS A 43 4.65 26.15 -5.55
C HIS A 43 3.86 27.36 -5.08
N ARG A 44 2.89 27.84 -5.86
CA ARG A 44 2.02 28.95 -5.43
C ARG A 44 1.18 28.62 -4.20
N ARG A 45 0.72 27.37 -4.05
CA ARG A 45 -0.06 26.92 -2.89
C ARG A 45 0.80 26.74 -1.65
N THR A 46 2.01 26.20 -1.81
CA THR A 46 2.92 25.93 -0.69
C THR A 46 3.69 27.17 -0.26
N SER A 47 4.12 28.01 -1.20
CA SER A 47 4.87 29.24 -0.92
C SER A 47 4.03 30.37 -0.32
N ARG A 48 2.70 30.36 -0.48
CA ARG A 48 1.80 31.38 0.09
C ARG A 48 1.31 31.09 1.50
N LYS A 49 1.67 29.94 2.08
CA LYS A 49 1.67 29.83 3.53
C LYS A 49 2.93 30.58 3.96
N GLY A 50 2.79 31.89 4.26
CA GLY A 50 3.78 32.59 5.07
C GLY A 50 4.05 31.78 6.35
N PRO A 51 5.10 32.09 7.13
CA PRO A 51 5.39 31.36 8.37
C PRO A 51 4.08 31.21 9.14
N SER A 52 3.56 29.98 9.18
CA SER A 52 2.35 29.65 9.93
C SER A 52 2.60 30.21 11.31
N ASP A 53 1.76 31.13 11.80
CA ASP A 53 1.95 31.87 13.05
C ASP A 53 2.78 31.01 14.00
N THR A 54 4.07 31.31 14.09
CA THR A 54 4.99 30.55 14.94
C THR A 54 4.78 31.06 16.36
N SER A 55 3.52 31.04 16.81
CA SER A 55 3.18 30.87 18.20
C SER A 55 3.65 29.46 18.57
N THR A 56 4.96 29.27 18.63
CA THR A 56 5.56 28.18 19.36
C THR A 56 5.10 28.40 20.78
N HIS A 57 4.17 27.57 21.25
CA HIS A 57 3.85 27.53 22.66
C HIS A 57 5.17 27.45 23.42
N PRO A 58 5.36 28.26 24.48
CA PRO A 58 6.58 28.20 25.27
C PRO A 58 6.80 26.74 25.66
N LEU A 59 7.98 26.20 25.32
CA LEU A 59 8.31 24.83 25.67
C LEU A 59 8.13 24.65 27.18
N SER A 60 7.56 23.51 27.58
CA SER A 60 7.46 23.17 29.01
C SER A 60 8.85 23.28 29.64
N GLN A 61 8.90 23.83 30.86
CA GLN A 61 10.14 23.94 31.63
C GLN A 61 10.83 22.57 31.80
N ASP A 62 10.05 21.49 31.83
CA ASP A 62 10.57 20.13 31.91
C ASP A 62 11.36 19.75 30.66
N LEU A 63 10.90 20.14 29.46
CA LEU A 63 11.64 19.89 28.22
C LEU A 63 12.95 20.68 28.17
N LEU A 64 12.94 21.92 28.68
CA LEU A 64 14.16 22.70 28.82
C LEU A 64 15.14 22.01 29.78
N ASN A 65 14.66 21.50 30.91
CA ASN A 65 15.48 20.76 31.86
C ASN A 65 16.07 19.48 31.23
N TYR A 66 15.29 18.72 30.46
CA TYR A 66 15.81 17.54 29.75
C TYR A 66 16.84 17.89 28.68
N THR A 67 16.72 19.02 27.98
CA THR A 67 17.74 19.46 27.02
C THR A 67 19.03 19.94 27.68
N LEU A 68 18.97 20.30 28.96
CA LEU A 68 20.13 20.71 29.77
C LEU A 68 20.79 19.53 30.49
N GLU A 69 20.15 18.35 30.52
CA GLU A 69 20.80 17.15 31.04
C GLU A 69 21.99 16.79 30.16
N PRO A 70 23.16 16.48 30.76
CA PRO A 70 24.31 16.06 30.00
C PRO A 70 23.95 14.80 29.20
N LEU A 71 24.31 14.79 27.92
CA LEU A 71 24.15 13.61 27.07
C LEU A 71 24.75 12.40 27.79
N PRO A 72 24.06 11.25 27.77
CA PRO A 72 24.54 10.07 28.47
C PRO A 72 25.94 9.71 27.96
N SER A 73 26.91 9.68 28.86
CA SER A 73 28.30 9.31 28.57
C SER A 73 28.50 7.79 28.46
N SER A 74 27.42 7.05 28.16
CA SER A 74 27.53 5.62 28.00
C SER A 74 28.39 5.31 26.78
N ASN A 75 29.21 4.26 26.88
CA ASN A 75 30.07 3.84 25.79
C ASN A 75 29.27 3.56 24.51
N LEU A 76 28.01 3.12 24.65
CA LEU A 76 27.08 2.88 23.55
C LEU A 76 26.66 4.17 22.84
N PHE A 77 26.40 5.24 23.60
CA PHE A 77 26.08 6.54 23.01
C PHE A 77 27.29 7.12 22.26
N VAL A 78 28.49 6.99 22.83
CA VAL A 78 29.72 7.49 22.18
C VAL A 78 30.08 6.66 20.94
N SER A 79 29.92 5.33 20.99
CA SER A 79 30.18 4.45 19.85
C SER A 79 29.22 4.69 18.70
N THR A 80 27.91 4.86 18.98
CA THR A 80 26.91 5.14 17.94
C THR A 80 27.09 6.51 17.29
N LEU A 81 27.66 7.49 18.01
CA LEU A 81 27.92 8.84 17.49
C LEU A 81 29.11 8.87 16.53
N HIS A 82 29.99 7.87 16.58
CA HIS A 82 31.18 7.75 15.73
C HIS A 82 31.05 6.66 14.65
N ASP A 83 29.92 5.97 14.61
CA ASP A 83 29.71 4.88 13.67
C ASP A 83 28.92 5.36 12.45
N ASP A 84 29.47 5.16 11.25
CA ASP A 84 28.98 5.70 9.96
C ASP A 84 27.70 5.01 9.44
N GLY A 85 26.90 4.42 10.33
CA GLY A 85 25.66 3.72 10.00
C GLY A 85 25.70 2.20 10.16
N THR A 86 26.67 1.65 10.91
CA THR A 86 26.67 0.23 11.32
C THR A 86 26.20 0.03 12.76
N VAL A 87 25.30 0.90 13.23
CA VAL A 87 24.58 0.64 14.48
C VAL A 87 23.74 -0.62 14.27
N ASP A 88 24.20 -1.71 14.86
CA ASP A 88 23.53 -2.99 14.81
C ASP A 88 22.23 -2.89 15.62
N GLU A 89 21.14 -2.55 14.93
CA GLU A 89 19.80 -2.45 15.51
C GLU A 89 19.29 -3.81 16.05
N SER A 90 20.06 -4.91 15.87
CA SER A 90 19.71 -6.24 16.38
C SER A 90 19.69 -6.34 17.92
N GLU A 91 20.35 -5.41 18.63
CA GLU A 91 20.28 -5.39 20.10
C GLU A 91 19.01 -4.74 20.66
N LEU A 92 18.11 -4.24 19.80
CA LEU A 92 16.89 -3.52 20.19
C LEU A 92 15.63 -4.40 20.15
N ASP A 93 15.74 -5.63 20.63
CA ASP A 93 14.66 -6.62 20.75
C ASP A 93 13.42 -6.14 21.54
N HIS A 94 13.41 -4.92 22.08
CA HIS A 94 12.38 -4.43 23.00
C HIS A 94 11.64 -3.19 22.50
N TRP A 95 11.91 -2.68 21.28
CA TRP A 95 11.27 -1.47 20.77
C TRP A 95 9.76 -1.58 20.55
N ASP A 96 9.25 -2.79 20.36
CA ASP A 96 7.82 -3.05 20.22
C ASP A 96 7.07 -3.04 21.57
N LEU A 97 7.77 -2.97 22.71
CA LEU A 97 7.16 -2.92 24.04
C LEU A 97 7.04 -1.48 24.55
N PRO A 98 5.99 -1.17 25.33
CA PRO A 98 5.89 0.11 26.03
C PRO A 98 6.94 0.19 27.16
N PRO A 99 7.57 1.36 27.40
CA PRO A 99 8.53 1.53 28.49
C PRO A 99 7.88 1.31 29.86
N PRO A 100 8.65 0.86 30.88
CA PRO A 100 10.11 0.83 30.94
C PRO A 100 10.73 -0.49 30.45
N TYR A 101 11.80 -0.40 29.64
CA TYR A 101 12.53 -1.55 29.13
C TYR A 101 13.36 -2.21 30.25
N THR A 102 13.16 -3.50 30.45
CA THR A 102 14.02 -4.32 31.31
C THR A 102 15.43 -4.37 30.70
N ARG A 103 16.46 -3.97 31.47
CA ARG A 103 17.86 -4.11 31.04
C ARG A 103 18.14 -5.57 30.69
N SER A 104 18.56 -5.82 29.46
CA SER A 104 18.78 -7.17 28.94
C SER A 104 19.81 -7.92 29.78
N GLN A 105 19.42 -9.11 30.23
CA GLN A 105 20.35 -10.12 30.73
C GLN A 105 21.29 -10.51 29.58
N THR A 106 22.54 -10.80 29.91
CA THR A 106 23.55 -11.37 29.00
C THR A 106 22.94 -12.57 28.26
N LEU A 107 22.47 -12.36 27.04
CA LEU A 107 21.95 -13.43 26.19
C LEU A 107 23.09 -14.39 25.90
N SER A 108 22.85 -15.69 26.11
CA SER A 108 23.83 -16.69 25.71
C SER A 108 24.02 -16.61 24.19
N SER A 109 25.24 -16.92 23.72
CA SER A 109 25.61 -16.81 22.30
C SER A 109 24.63 -17.52 21.36
N SER A 110 23.94 -18.58 21.80
CA SER A 110 22.96 -19.30 20.98
C SER A 110 21.64 -18.56 20.84
N ALA A 111 21.16 -17.90 21.92
CA ALA A 111 19.94 -17.08 21.86
C ALA A 111 20.15 -15.86 20.95
N TYR A 112 21.33 -15.25 21.02
CA TYR A 112 21.72 -14.15 20.12
C TYR A 112 21.66 -14.58 18.64
N THR A 113 22.22 -15.75 18.29
CA THR A 113 22.17 -16.22 16.89
C THR A 113 20.76 -16.50 16.38
N ILE A 114 19.85 -16.97 17.24
CA ILE A 114 18.45 -17.23 16.87
C ILE A 114 17.74 -15.90 16.62
N ASN A 115 17.87 -14.93 17.54
CA ASN A 115 17.27 -13.61 17.38
C ASN A 115 17.81 -12.90 16.14
N LEU A 116 19.10 -13.02 15.85
CA LEU A 116 19.71 -12.44 14.64
C LEU A 116 19.08 -13.02 13.36
N VAL A 117 18.84 -14.34 13.30
CA VAL A 117 18.17 -14.97 12.16
C VAL A 117 16.76 -14.42 12.01
N ASP A 118 16.00 -14.32 13.10
CA ASP A 118 14.63 -13.80 13.09
C ASP A 118 14.56 -12.33 12.66
N VAL A 119 15.50 -11.49 13.11
CA VAL A 119 15.61 -10.08 12.72
C VAL A 119 15.92 -9.96 11.23
N VAL A 120 16.90 -10.70 10.73
CA VAL A 120 17.26 -10.71 9.29
C VAL A 120 16.09 -11.21 8.45
N HIS A 121 15.38 -12.24 8.91
CA HIS A 121 14.20 -12.76 8.21
C HIS A 121 13.05 -11.74 8.20
N GLY A 122 12.80 -11.08 9.34
CA GLY A 122 11.82 -10.01 9.46
C GLY A 122 12.14 -8.82 8.56
N GLN A 123 13.40 -8.43 8.48
CA GLN A 123 13.86 -7.35 7.61
C GLN A 123 13.67 -7.70 6.13
N ASN A 124 14.08 -8.91 5.72
CA ASN A 124 13.87 -9.41 4.36
C ASN A 124 12.39 -9.46 3.99
N LEU A 125 11.53 -9.93 4.91
CA LEU A 125 10.09 -9.95 4.70
C LEU A 125 9.52 -8.53 4.51
N ARG A 126 9.94 -7.57 5.34
CA ARG A 126 9.53 -6.16 5.21
C ARG A 126 10.00 -5.57 3.89
N HIS A 127 11.23 -5.88 3.47
CA HIS A 127 11.78 -5.44 2.19
C HIS A 127 10.98 -6.00 1.01
N HIS A 128 10.75 -7.32 0.96
CA HIS A 128 9.94 -7.95 -0.07
C HIS A 128 8.51 -7.42 -0.12
N ARG A 129 7.87 -7.16 1.03
CA ARG A 129 6.55 -6.51 1.08
C ARG A 129 6.58 -5.09 0.52
N ARG A 130 7.65 -4.32 0.76
CA ARG A 130 7.83 -2.97 0.21
C ARG A 130 8.00 -3.02 -1.30
N GLU A 131 8.90 -3.88 -1.80
CA GLU A 131 9.07 -4.08 -3.25
C GLU A 131 7.80 -4.56 -3.92
N GLY A 132 7.08 -5.51 -3.30
CA GLY A 132 5.80 -6.01 -3.78
C GLY A 132 4.76 -4.89 -3.92
N ARG A 133 4.69 -3.99 -2.94
CA ARG A 133 3.83 -2.79 -3.02
C ARG A 133 4.25 -1.87 -4.17
N VAL A 134 5.54 -1.61 -4.35
CA VAL A 134 6.05 -0.80 -5.47
C VAL A 134 5.70 -1.44 -6.82
N ARG A 135 5.93 -2.76 -6.97
CA ARG A 135 5.55 -3.50 -8.18
C ARG A 135 4.05 -3.38 -8.46
N MET A 136 3.21 -3.58 -7.43
CA MET A 136 1.76 -3.44 -7.53
C MET A 136 1.33 -2.01 -7.92
N GLU A 137 1.98 -0.98 -7.38
CA GLU A 137 1.71 0.42 -7.73
C GLU A 137 2.03 0.69 -9.21
N VAL A 138 3.17 0.18 -9.68
CA VAL A 138 3.56 0.24 -11.11
C VAL A 138 2.52 -0.48 -11.98
N TYR A 139 2.09 -1.68 -11.59
CA TYR A 139 1.03 -2.40 -12.32
C TYR A 139 -0.31 -1.65 -12.32
N ARG A 140 -0.73 -1.10 -11.18
CA ARG A 140 -1.95 -0.27 -11.06
C ARG A 140 -1.89 0.99 -11.91
N SER A 141 -0.70 1.54 -12.11
CA SER A 141 -0.49 2.72 -12.95
C SER A 141 -0.58 2.42 -14.46
N ARG A 142 -0.47 1.14 -14.88
CA ARG A 142 -0.61 0.76 -16.29
C ARG A 142 -2.08 0.85 -16.71
N GLN A 143 -2.36 1.77 -17.63
CA GLN A 143 -3.70 2.12 -18.08
C GLN A 143 -4.46 0.96 -18.76
N SER A 144 -3.73 -0.01 -19.34
CA SER A 144 -4.32 -1.21 -19.96
C SER A 144 -4.88 -2.21 -18.95
N LEU A 145 -4.31 -2.30 -17.74
CA LEU A 145 -4.77 -3.23 -16.70
C LEU A 145 -5.98 -2.69 -15.94
N LYS A 146 -6.16 -1.37 -15.89
CA LYS A 146 -7.35 -0.77 -15.26
C LYS A 146 -8.64 -1.24 -15.90
N GLY A 147 -8.68 -1.34 -17.24
CA GLY A 147 -9.84 -1.85 -17.96
C GLY A 147 -10.13 -3.31 -17.64
N ALA A 148 -9.10 -4.17 -17.62
CA ALA A 148 -9.24 -5.58 -17.28
C ALA A 148 -9.67 -5.78 -15.81
N CYS A 149 -9.07 -5.07 -14.85
CA CYS A 149 -9.48 -5.12 -13.46
C CYS A 149 -10.91 -4.62 -13.26
N GLN A 150 -11.32 -3.54 -13.94
CA GLN A 150 -12.70 -3.06 -13.89
C GLN A 150 -13.68 -4.06 -14.50
N ALA A 151 -13.31 -4.73 -15.59
CA ALA A 151 -14.12 -5.77 -16.19
C ALA A 151 -14.26 -6.98 -15.25
N ILE A 152 -13.17 -7.43 -14.62
CA ILE A 152 -13.20 -8.52 -13.62
C ILE A 152 -14.09 -8.14 -12.44
N LEU A 153 -13.91 -6.95 -11.85
CA LEU A 153 -14.74 -6.48 -10.74
C LEU A 153 -16.22 -6.33 -11.14
N ALA A 154 -16.51 -5.94 -12.38
CA ALA A 154 -17.87 -5.86 -12.88
C ALA A 154 -18.51 -7.25 -13.07
N MET A 155 -17.74 -8.24 -13.53
CA MET A 155 -18.18 -9.63 -13.63
C MET A 155 -18.44 -10.22 -12.24
N GLU A 156 -17.50 -10.08 -11.31
CA GLU A 156 -17.65 -10.53 -9.91
C GLU A 156 -18.88 -9.89 -9.25
N LYS A 157 -19.08 -8.58 -9.44
CA LYS A 157 -20.26 -7.89 -8.93
C LYS A 157 -21.56 -8.44 -9.53
N GLY A 158 -21.59 -8.66 -10.84
CA GLY A 158 -22.77 -9.23 -11.52
C GLY A 158 -23.11 -10.63 -11.04
N GLU A 159 -22.10 -11.45 -10.75
CA GLU A 159 -22.29 -12.78 -10.16
C GLU A 159 -22.84 -12.68 -8.73
N ILE A 160 -22.27 -11.81 -7.89
CA ILE A 160 -22.78 -11.55 -6.54
C ILE A 160 -24.24 -11.10 -6.60
N ASP A 161 -24.56 -10.12 -7.46
CA ASP A 161 -25.92 -9.62 -7.62
C ASP A 161 -26.87 -10.76 -8.03
N ARG A 162 -26.46 -11.63 -8.97
CA ARG A 162 -27.23 -12.81 -9.36
C ARG A 162 -27.45 -13.78 -8.19
N TYR A 163 -26.42 -14.05 -7.39
CA TYR A 163 -26.54 -14.90 -6.20
C TYR A 163 -27.50 -14.29 -5.18
N THR A 164 -27.44 -12.97 -4.95
CA THR A 164 -28.37 -12.30 -4.03
C THR A 164 -29.81 -12.34 -4.53
N SER A 165 -30.04 -12.24 -5.84
CA SER A 165 -31.38 -12.41 -6.42
C SER A 165 -31.94 -13.81 -6.21
N VAL A 166 -31.12 -14.85 -6.41
CA VAL A 166 -31.52 -16.24 -6.17
C VAL A 166 -31.84 -16.47 -4.69
N LEU A 167 -31.04 -15.89 -3.77
CA LEU A 167 -31.31 -15.99 -2.34
C LEU A 167 -32.65 -15.37 -1.94
N LYS A 168 -32.97 -14.18 -2.49
CA LYS A 168 -34.27 -13.54 -2.25
C LYS A 168 -35.44 -14.37 -2.77
N ASP A 169 -35.29 -14.97 -3.96
CA ASP A 169 -36.32 -15.84 -4.54
C ASP A 169 -36.55 -17.10 -3.71
N ILE A 170 -35.50 -17.68 -3.13
CA ILE A 170 -35.61 -18.83 -2.21
C ILE A 170 -36.29 -18.41 -0.89
N GLU A 171 -35.91 -17.25 -0.33
CA GLU A 171 -36.51 -16.71 0.90
C GLU A 171 -38.01 -16.42 0.73
N GLU A 172 -38.43 -15.93 -0.43
CA GLU A 172 -39.83 -15.61 -0.72
C GLU A 172 -40.69 -16.86 -1.02
N ASN A 173 -40.11 -17.89 -1.63
CA ASN A 173 -40.89 -19.04 -2.13
C ASN A 173 -40.77 -20.32 -1.29
N VAL A 174 -39.78 -20.41 -0.41
CA VAL A 174 -39.54 -21.64 0.37
C VAL A 174 -39.40 -21.28 1.84
N GLU A 175 -40.25 -21.87 2.68
CA GLU A 175 -40.14 -21.87 4.14
C GLU A 175 -38.95 -22.76 4.58
N SER A 176 -37.77 -22.51 4.01
CA SER A 176 -36.55 -23.25 4.27
C SER A 176 -35.75 -22.61 5.37
N ASP A 177 -35.16 -23.45 6.23
CA ASP A 177 -34.24 -23.03 7.27
C ASP A 177 -33.03 -22.31 6.67
N MET A 178 -32.91 -21.00 6.94
CA MET A 178 -31.84 -20.12 6.47
C MET A 178 -30.44 -20.68 6.77
N LEU A 179 -30.29 -21.47 7.83
CA LEU A 179 -29.02 -22.12 8.18
C LEU A 179 -28.59 -23.17 7.14
N TYR A 180 -29.55 -23.92 6.59
CA TYR A 180 -29.29 -24.93 5.57
C TYR A 180 -28.90 -24.31 4.23
N VAL A 181 -29.61 -23.25 3.82
CA VAL A 181 -29.32 -22.51 2.59
C VAL A 181 -27.95 -21.81 2.71
N GLY A 182 -27.65 -21.20 3.85
CA GLY A 182 -26.33 -20.60 4.12
C GLY A 182 -25.19 -21.61 4.03
N GLY A 183 -25.38 -22.81 4.58
CA GLY A 183 -24.39 -23.90 4.51
C GLY A 183 -24.13 -24.40 3.09
N MET A 184 -25.17 -24.57 2.27
CA MET A 184 -25.01 -24.94 0.85
C MET A 184 -24.27 -23.86 0.06
N MET A 185 -24.58 -22.59 0.31
CA MET A 185 -23.96 -21.48 -0.41
C MET A 185 -22.48 -21.31 -0.05
N ALA A 186 -22.13 -21.44 1.23
CA ALA A 186 -20.73 -21.45 1.66
C ALA A 186 -19.94 -22.58 0.98
N LYS A 187 -20.53 -23.77 0.84
CA LYS A 187 -19.92 -24.90 0.16
C LYS A 187 -19.71 -24.64 -1.34
N VAL A 188 -20.70 -24.07 -2.04
CA VAL A 188 -20.58 -23.71 -3.46
C VAL A 188 -19.54 -22.61 -3.67
N PHE A 189 -19.50 -21.61 -2.80
CA PHE A 189 -18.52 -20.53 -2.86
C PHE A 189 -17.08 -21.06 -2.67
N LEU A 190 -16.88 -21.98 -1.71
CA LEU A 190 -15.58 -22.62 -1.48
C LEU A 190 -15.14 -23.49 -2.68
N LEU A 191 -16.07 -24.19 -3.32
CA LEU A 191 -15.81 -24.96 -4.55
C LEU A 191 -15.41 -24.06 -5.74
N TRP A 192 -15.94 -22.84 -5.79
CA TRP A 192 -15.61 -21.86 -6.84
C TRP A 192 -14.27 -21.16 -6.63
N TYR A 193 -13.87 -20.96 -5.38
CA TYR A 193 -12.62 -20.30 -5.01
C TYR A 193 -11.41 -21.23 -4.93
N GLU A 194 -11.58 -22.55 -5.07
CA GLU A 194 -10.44 -23.43 -5.27
C GLU A 194 -9.82 -23.17 -6.65
N PRO A 195 -8.58 -22.64 -6.70
CA PRO A 195 -7.95 -22.40 -7.98
C PRO A 195 -7.77 -23.73 -8.73
N PRO A 196 -8.00 -23.79 -10.05
CA PRO A 196 -7.95 -25.02 -10.85
C PRO A 196 -6.57 -25.69 -10.89
N TYR A 197 -5.56 -25.11 -10.25
CA TYR A 197 -4.20 -25.63 -10.18
C TYR A 197 -3.95 -26.57 -9.00
N ARG A 198 -4.97 -26.91 -8.20
CA ARG A 198 -4.87 -27.90 -7.11
C ARG A 198 -5.43 -29.27 -7.50
N THR A 199 -5.36 -29.66 -8.78
CA THR A 199 -5.56 -31.06 -9.13
C THR A 199 -4.29 -31.87 -8.88
N LYS A 200 -4.42 -32.86 -7.97
CA LYS A 200 -3.47 -33.93 -7.60
C LYS A 200 -2.45 -33.59 -6.52
N ILE A 201 -2.92 -33.44 -5.29
CA ILE A 201 -2.25 -34.14 -4.18
C ILE A 201 -3.02 -35.45 -4.05
N ASP A 202 -2.47 -36.52 -4.62
CA ASP A 202 -2.94 -37.87 -4.37
C ASP A 202 -2.79 -38.11 -2.86
N PHE A 203 -3.89 -38.02 -2.12
CA PHE A 203 -3.96 -38.63 -0.81
C PHE A 203 -3.92 -40.14 -1.04
N GLY A 204 -2.70 -40.68 -1.06
CA GLY A 204 -2.45 -42.10 -0.92
C GLY A 204 -3.02 -42.56 0.42
N LEU A 205 -4.31 -42.90 0.43
CA LEU A 205 -4.93 -43.76 1.42
C LEU A 205 -4.27 -45.14 1.24
N GLY A 206 -3.12 -45.30 1.89
CA GLY A 206 -2.55 -46.60 2.17
C GLY A 206 -3.56 -47.38 2.99
N MET A 207 -4.20 -48.37 2.35
CA MET A 207 -4.85 -49.46 3.06
C MET A 207 -3.78 -50.15 3.89
N CYS A 208 -3.86 -50.01 5.21
CA CYS A 208 -3.22 -50.94 6.11
C CYS A 208 -4.06 -52.23 6.07
N ASP A 209 -3.59 -53.22 5.30
CA ASP A 209 -3.99 -54.60 5.50
C ASP A 209 -3.44 -55.04 6.86
N HIS A 210 -4.33 -55.35 7.79
CA HIS A 210 -4.00 -56.13 8.98
C HIS A 210 -4.34 -57.59 8.70
N GLY A 211 -3.30 -58.42 8.68
CA GLY A 211 -3.41 -59.86 8.90
C GLY A 211 -3.58 -60.20 10.37
#